data_AF-A0A0D2S3L5-F1
#
_entry.id   AF-A0A0D2S3L5-F1
#
_cell.length_a   1.000
_cell.length_b   1.000
_cell.length_c   1.000
_cell.angle_alpha   90.00
_cell.angle_beta   90.00
_cell.angle_gamma   90.00
#
_symmetry.space_group_name_H-M   'P 1'
#
loop_
_entity.id
_entity.type
_entity.pdbx_description
1 polymer ?
#
loop_
_entity_poly.entity_id
_entity_poly.type
_entity_poly.pdbx_seq_one_letter_code
_entity_poly.pdbx_strand_id
1 'polypeptide(L)'
;MGEAPMFYVENLKDRVSNGFNLRFKGFETSIDVGDKTFVIGSNNNDSISSIEVQIYDKSRGKWVIPTVLGTEPKRYEGHSAILLNEDRIMVITWGSTPDDCIWFLEVDTEYVKQQKKALGTEVIAWSKGVRGDAEKPVVISGPSGVGKGTLINMLMKEFPTMFGFSVSHTTRAPRSIEKNGVHYHFTERSIMEKDIKDGKFLEFASVHGNLYGTSIEAVEAVADSGKRCILDIDVQGAKSVRASSLDAVFIFISPPSMAKLEERLHLRGTETEEQIQKRLRNAKAEIEQGKSLGIFDHILCNDHLEKCYDNLKGSIYLQNMQRRRSIIRSSLSLRLWDREIHQRTRSFSMYPCLKVELPVGPEV
;
A
#
# COMPACT_ATOMS: atom_id res chain seq x y z
N MET A 1 8.72 -46.56 28.27
CA MET A 1 9.78 -45.93 27.45
C MET A 1 9.10 -45.47 26.17
N GLY A 2 8.91 -44.19 25.85
CA GLY A 2 9.25 -42.95 26.55
C GLY A 2 8.05 -42.00 26.57
N GLU A 3 8.01 -41.17 27.61
CA GLU A 3 6.97 -40.17 27.88
C GLU A 3 7.05 -39.00 26.90
N ALA A 4 5.89 -38.44 26.56
CA ALA A 4 5.76 -37.22 25.79
C ALA A 4 6.20 -36.01 26.63
N PRO A 5 6.93 -35.02 26.07
CA PRO A 5 7.36 -33.85 26.82
C PRO A 5 6.16 -32.96 27.17
N MET A 6 5.99 -32.70 28.46
CA MET A 6 5.08 -31.70 29.02
C MET A 6 5.43 -30.30 28.51
N PHE A 7 4.42 -29.58 28.01
CA PHE A 7 4.49 -28.15 27.77
C PHE A 7 4.56 -27.42 29.12
N TYR A 8 5.73 -26.87 29.45
CA TYR A 8 5.87 -25.93 30.55
C TYR A 8 5.36 -24.55 30.12
N VAL A 9 4.32 -24.08 30.79
CA VAL A 9 3.97 -22.65 30.85
C VAL A 9 4.93 -22.03 31.84
N GLU A 10 6.06 -21.49 31.36
CA GLU A 10 6.92 -20.66 32.19
C GLU A 10 6.27 -19.29 32.38
N ASN A 11 5.75 -19.11 33.59
CA ASN A 11 5.39 -17.83 34.17
C ASN A 11 6.67 -16.99 34.29
N LEU A 12 7.01 -16.20 33.27
CA LEU A 12 8.12 -15.24 33.33
C LEU A 12 7.73 -14.03 34.19
N LYS A 13 7.71 -14.25 35.51
CA LYS A 13 7.94 -13.20 36.51
C LYS A 13 9.40 -13.28 36.94
N ASP A 14 10.31 -12.86 36.07
CA ASP A 14 11.65 -12.50 36.54
C ASP A 14 12.10 -11.16 35.96
N ARG A 15 12.35 -10.25 36.90
CA ARG A 15 12.71 -8.86 36.69
C ARG A 15 14.19 -8.78 36.32
N VAL A 16 14.48 -8.26 35.14
CA VAL A 16 15.77 -7.60 34.88
C VAL A 16 15.49 -6.16 34.45
N SER A 17 15.86 -5.24 35.34
CA SER A 17 15.71 -3.80 35.19
C SER A 17 16.78 -3.24 34.25
N ASN A 18 16.38 -2.76 33.08
CA ASN A 18 17.07 -1.68 32.37
C ASN A 18 16.05 -0.81 31.61
N GLY A 19 15.71 0.31 32.25
CA GLY A 19 15.04 1.53 31.77
C GLY A 19 14.36 1.56 30.39
N PHE A 20 13.08 1.17 30.35
CA PHE A 20 11.92 1.90 29.77
C PHE A 20 10.71 0.98 29.98
N ASN A 21 9.92 1.21 31.03
CA ASN A 21 8.76 0.36 31.38
C ASN A 21 7.49 0.98 30.76
N LEU A 22 7.21 0.67 29.49
CA LEU A 22 5.80 0.64 29.05
C LEU A 22 5.27 -0.71 29.51
N ARG A 23 4.44 -0.72 30.57
CA ARG A 23 3.77 -1.95 30.99
C ARG A 23 2.54 -2.12 30.12
N PHE A 24 2.59 -3.08 29.20
CA PHE A 24 1.37 -3.57 28.57
C PHE A 24 0.45 -4.17 29.65
N LYS A 25 -0.80 -3.72 29.68
CA LYS A 25 -1.85 -4.27 30.52
C LYS A 25 -2.93 -4.79 29.58
N GLY A 26 -2.69 -5.93 28.93
CA GLY A 26 -3.58 -6.49 27.92
C GLY A 26 -3.01 -7.72 27.23
N PHE A 27 -3.52 -8.05 26.05
CA PHE A 27 -2.98 -9.08 25.18
C PHE A 27 -1.64 -8.62 24.61
N GLU A 28 -0.63 -9.48 24.72
CA GLU A 28 0.71 -9.26 24.17
C GLU A 28 1.04 -10.43 23.26
N THR A 29 1.66 -10.15 22.12
CA THR A 29 2.21 -11.18 21.24
C THR A 29 3.63 -10.80 20.87
N SER A 30 4.56 -11.74 21.02
CA SER A 30 5.95 -11.59 20.61
C SER A 30 6.24 -12.43 19.37
N ILE A 31 6.94 -11.84 18.40
CA ILE A 31 7.38 -12.51 17.18
C ILE A 31 8.86 -12.26 16.95
N ASP A 32 9.59 -13.34 16.69
CA ASP A 32 10.99 -13.28 16.33
C ASP A 32 11.17 -13.10 14.83
N VAL A 33 11.97 -12.11 14.44
CA VAL A 33 12.39 -11.86 13.05
C VAL A 33 13.89 -11.59 13.06
N GLY A 34 14.67 -12.61 12.66
CA GLY A 34 16.13 -12.58 12.78
C GLY A 34 16.60 -12.32 14.22
N ASP A 35 17.48 -11.34 14.38
CA ASP A 35 18.06 -10.96 15.68
C ASP A 35 17.16 -10.01 16.51
N LYS A 36 15.90 -9.84 16.13
CA LYS A 36 14.95 -8.96 16.81
C LYS A 36 13.71 -9.73 17.25
N THR A 37 13.20 -9.39 18.42
CA THR A 37 11.86 -9.80 18.88
C THR A 37 10.95 -8.58 18.86
N PHE A 38 9.87 -8.65 18.08
CA PHE A 38 8.82 -7.65 18.01
C PHE A 38 7.73 -7.99 19.00
N VAL A 39 7.49 -7.11 19.97
CA VAL A 39 6.46 -7.23 20.99
C VAL A 39 5.32 -6.28 20.65
N ILE A 40 4.15 -6.83 20.39
CA ILE A 40 2.94 -6.12 19.97
C ILE A 40 1.93 -6.18 21.11
N GLY A 41 1.57 -5.04 21.68
CA GLY A 41 0.70 -4.97 22.86
C GLY A 41 -0.19 -3.73 22.89
N SER A 42 -1.22 -3.76 23.76
CA SER A 42 -2.10 -2.62 24.01
C SER A 42 -1.93 -2.09 25.43
N ASN A 43 -1.85 -0.77 25.57
CA ASN A 43 -1.76 -0.10 26.86
C ASN A 43 -3.12 0.50 27.25
N ASN A 44 -3.67 0.10 28.40
CA ASN A 44 -4.98 0.51 28.88
C ASN A 44 -4.98 1.82 29.70
N ASN A 45 -3.83 2.48 29.85
CA ASN A 45 -3.72 3.65 30.73
C ASN A 45 -4.09 4.99 30.07
N ASP A 46 -4.21 5.06 28.73
CA ASP A 46 -4.61 6.29 28.04
C ASP A 46 -5.96 6.15 27.34
N SER A 47 -6.70 7.27 27.33
CA SER A 47 -8.00 7.42 26.69
C SER A 47 -7.95 7.26 25.15
N ILE A 48 -6.78 6.99 24.58
CA ILE A 48 -6.51 6.62 23.18
C ILE A 48 -5.61 5.37 23.21
N SER A 49 -6.19 4.17 23.15
CA SER A 49 -5.44 2.92 23.23
C SER A 49 -5.10 2.45 21.80
N SER A 50 -3.97 2.90 21.26
CA SER A 50 -3.40 2.34 20.02
C SER A 50 -2.53 1.11 20.33
N ILE A 51 -2.25 0.28 19.32
CA ILE A 51 -1.24 -0.78 19.45
C ILE A 51 0.12 -0.11 19.60
N GLU A 52 0.86 -0.44 20.65
CA GLU A 52 2.28 -0.10 20.71
C GLU A 52 3.10 -1.32 20.32
N VAL A 53 4.22 -1.04 19.66
CA VAL A 53 5.21 -2.05 19.28
C VAL A 53 6.53 -1.71 19.95
N GLN A 54 7.15 -2.71 20.55
CA GLN A 54 8.52 -2.63 21.06
C GLN A 54 9.40 -3.65 20.35
N ILE A 55 10.69 -3.34 20.26
CA ILE A 55 11.66 -4.23 19.62
C ILE A 55 12.74 -4.57 20.64
N TYR A 56 12.94 -5.84 20.90
CA TYR A 56 14.09 -6.32 21.64
C TYR A 56 15.18 -6.75 20.65
N ASP A 57 16.28 -6.01 20.63
CA ASP A 57 17.47 -6.35 19.85
C ASP A 57 18.27 -7.41 20.63
N LYS A 58 18.23 -8.66 20.17
CA LYS A 58 18.91 -9.80 20.81
C LYS A 58 20.42 -9.66 20.74
N SER A 59 20.94 -9.09 19.66
CA SER A 59 22.38 -8.90 19.45
C SER A 59 22.97 -7.88 20.42
N ARG A 60 22.19 -6.86 20.79
CA ARG A 60 22.62 -5.78 21.70
C ARG A 60 22.09 -5.95 23.12
N GLY A 61 21.15 -6.87 23.35
CA GLY A 61 20.47 -7.10 24.62
C GLY A 61 19.69 -5.87 25.10
N LYS A 62 19.05 -5.12 24.18
CA LYS A 62 18.41 -3.84 24.49
C LYS A 62 17.02 -3.72 23.87
N TRP A 63 16.15 -3.05 24.61
CA TRP A 63 14.85 -2.61 24.12
C TRP A 63 15.00 -1.33 23.29
N VAL A 64 14.26 -1.27 22.19
CA VAL A 64 14.17 -0.17 21.26
C VAL A 64 12.70 0.16 21.05
N ILE A 65 12.36 1.44 21.19
CA ILE A 65 11.06 1.97 20.79
C ILE A 65 11.22 2.47 19.35
N PRO A 66 10.60 1.81 18.36
CA PRO A 66 10.70 2.23 16.97
C PRO A 66 9.89 3.50 16.71
N THR A 67 10.29 4.24 15.69
CA THR A 67 9.40 5.20 15.02
C THR A 67 8.36 4.40 14.24
N VAL A 68 7.09 4.60 14.56
CA VAL A 68 5.96 3.93 13.89
C VAL A 68 5.44 4.83 12.77
N LEU A 69 5.33 4.29 11.56
CA LEU A 69 4.77 4.96 10.39
C LEU A 69 3.47 4.29 9.93
N GLY A 70 2.72 4.98 9.08
CA GLY A 70 1.49 4.46 8.48
C GLY A 70 0.25 4.61 9.37
N THR A 71 -0.86 4.01 8.93
CA THR A 71 -2.14 4.07 9.65
C THR A 71 -2.14 3.03 10.76
N GLU A 72 -2.22 3.46 12.01
CA GLU A 72 -2.32 2.54 13.13
C GLU A 72 -3.74 1.94 13.26
N PRO A 73 -3.85 0.64 13.56
CA PRO A 73 -5.12 0.00 13.90
C PRO A 73 -5.83 0.68 15.08
N LYS A 74 -7.16 0.84 14.95
CA LYS A 74 -8.03 1.39 15.98
C LYS A 74 -8.36 0.36 17.06
N ARG A 75 -8.88 0.82 18.21
CA ARG A 75 -9.25 0.00 19.38
C ARG A 75 -9.94 -1.32 19.02
N TYR A 76 -9.56 -2.36 19.73
CA TYR A 76 -10.15 -3.70 19.62
C TYR A 76 -9.97 -4.48 20.94
N GLU A 77 -10.65 -5.62 21.08
CA GLU A 77 -10.70 -6.42 22.32
C GLU A 77 -9.45 -7.27 22.54
N GLY A 78 -8.74 -7.64 21.47
CA GLY A 78 -7.41 -8.25 21.51
C GLY A 78 -6.86 -8.50 20.10
N HIS A 79 -5.69 -9.14 20.02
CA HIS A 79 -5.08 -9.51 18.73
C HIS A 79 -4.37 -10.87 18.78
N SER A 80 -3.97 -11.33 17.61
CA SER A 80 -2.93 -12.35 17.43
C SER A 80 -2.06 -11.96 16.25
N ALA A 81 -0.78 -12.33 16.31
CA ALA A 81 0.15 -12.03 15.26
C ALA A 81 0.81 -13.32 14.74
N ILE A 82 1.16 -13.34 13.45
CA ILE A 82 1.90 -14.42 12.81
C ILE A 82 2.91 -13.83 11.82
N LEU A 83 4.12 -14.40 11.78
CA LEU A 83 5.11 -14.04 10.79
C LEU A 83 4.68 -14.58 9.42
N LEU A 84 4.53 -13.71 8.42
CA LEU A 84 4.21 -14.15 7.06
C LEU A 84 5.47 -14.51 6.27
N ASN A 85 6.50 -13.69 6.41
CA ASN A 85 7.80 -13.81 5.77
C ASN A 85 8.82 -12.97 6.56
N GLU A 86 10.07 -12.89 6.10
CA GLU A 86 11.14 -12.19 6.81
C GLU A 86 10.93 -10.67 6.95
N ASP A 87 9.99 -10.07 6.19
CA ASP A 87 9.77 -8.61 6.16
C ASP A 87 8.45 -8.13 6.76
N ARG A 88 7.48 -9.03 7.00
CA ARG A 88 6.12 -8.68 7.45
C ARG A 88 5.54 -9.64 8.48
N ILE A 89 4.91 -9.05 9.47
CA ILE A 89 4.09 -9.73 10.48
C ILE A 89 2.62 -9.41 10.20
N MET A 90 1.77 -10.43 10.07
CA MET A 90 0.32 -10.24 10.01
C MET A 90 -0.26 -10.19 11.42
N VAL A 91 -1.09 -9.20 11.70
CA VAL A 91 -1.79 -8.99 12.96
C VAL A 91 -3.29 -9.05 12.70
N ILE A 92 -3.95 -10.00 13.33
CA ILE A 92 -5.40 -10.16 13.29
C ILE A 92 -5.98 -9.62 14.59
N THR A 93 -6.89 -8.66 14.49
CA THR A 93 -7.54 -8.02 15.64
C THR A 93 -8.95 -8.59 15.83
N TRP A 94 -9.38 -8.74 17.09
CA TRP A 94 -10.71 -9.24 17.47
C TRP A 94 -11.53 -8.13 18.09
N GLY A 95 -12.84 -8.09 17.84
CA GLY A 95 -13.72 -7.00 18.29
C GLY A 95 -13.74 -5.78 17.37
N SER A 96 -13.05 -5.86 16.22
CA SER A 96 -13.11 -4.91 15.10
C SER A 96 -14.14 -5.36 14.05
N THR A 97 -14.51 -4.45 13.13
CA THR A 97 -15.35 -4.83 11.97
C THR A 97 -14.60 -5.81 11.06
N PRO A 98 -15.30 -6.68 10.31
CA PRO A 98 -14.66 -7.61 9.37
C PRO A 98 -13.66 -6.95 8.41
N ASP A 99 -13.91 -5.70 8.00
CA ASP A 99 -13.06 -4.94 7.08
C ASP A 99 -11.89 -4.21 7.75
N ASP A 100 -11.75 -4.35 9.08
CA ASP A 100 -10.73 -3.65 9.90
C ASP A 100 -9.97 -4.60 10.84
N CYS A 101 -10.05 -5.91 10.57
CA CYS A 101 -9.53 -6.96 11.44
C CYS A 101 -8.18 -7.54 11.03
N ILE A 102 -7.64 -7.17 9.86
CA ILE A 102 -6.35 -7.68 9.36
C ILE A 102 -5.42 -6.50 9.15
N TRP A 103 -4.22 -6.60 9.69
CA TRP A 103 -3.17 -5.59 9.63
C TRP A 103 -1.84 -6.24 9.34
N PHE A 104 -0.91 -5.49 8.76
CA PHE A 104 0.47 -5.89 8.55
C PHE A 104 1.39 -4.92 9.24
N LEU A 105 2.37 -5.47 9.94
CA LEU A 105 3.49 -4.74 10.49
C LEU A 105 4.70 -5.02 9.61
N GLU A 106 5.12 -4.00 8.86
CA GLU A 106 6.31 -4.02 8.02
C GLU A 106 7.54 -3.74 8.89
N VAL A 107 8.47 -4.70 8.91
CA VAL A 107 9.61 -4.68 9.81
C VAL A 107 10.96 -4.65 9.11
N ASP A 108 11.05 -5.11 7.86
CA ASP A 108 12.30 -5.12 7.08
C ASP A 108 12.09 -4.91 5.56
N THR A 109 10.96 -4.28 5.17
CA THR A 109 10.69 -3.94 3.77
C THR A 109 11.67 -2.89 3.25
N GLU A 110 11.86 -2.80 1.93
CA GLU A 110 12.77 -1.81 1.33
C GLU A 110 12.38 -0.36 1.71
N TYR A 111 11.07 -0.08 1.79
CA TYR A 111 10.55 1.18 2.32
C TYR A 111 11.02 1.44 3.76
N VAL A 112 10.83 0.47 4.67
CA VAL A 112 11.26 0.59 6.06
C VAL A 112 12.77 0.80 6.16
N LYS A 113 13.57 0.10 5.35
CA LYS A 113 15.04 0.29 5.27
C LYS A 113 15.42 1.71 4.85
N GLN A 114 14.74 2.27 3.85
CA GLN A 114 14.97 3.63 3.38
C GLN A 114 14.59 4.66 4.45
N GLN A 115 13.44 4.50 5.11
CA GLN A 115 13.00 5.40 6.19
C GLN A 115 13.94 5.31 7.40
N LYS A 116 14.37 4.11 7.79
CA LYS A 116 15.38 3.90 8.82
C LYS A 116 16.68 4.65 8.53
N LYS A 117 17.16 4.59 7.28
CA LYS A 117 18.36 5.32 6.85
C LYS A 117 18.15 6.84 6.88
N ALA A 118 16.97 7.32 6.49
CA ALA A 118 16.64 8.74 6.47
C ALA A 118 16.46 9.35 7.87
N LEU A 119 15.78 8.62 8.77
CA LEU A 119 15.45 9.08 10.12
C LEU A 119 16.54 8.75 11.15
N GLY A 120 17.46 7.83 10.85
CA GLY A 120 18.53 7.42 11.76
C GLY A 120 18.04 6.69 13.02
N THR A 121 16.80 6.22 13.03
CA THR A 121 16.16 5.49 14.13
C THR A 121 15.62 4.16 13.63
N GLU A 122 15.30 3.23 14.54
CA GLU A 122 14.58 2.01 14.15
C GLU A 122 13.17 2.38 13.69
N VAL A 123 12.72 1.84 12.56
CA VAL A 123 11.43 2.19 11.94
C VAL A 123 10.63 0.92 11.71
N ILE A 124 9.33 1.01 11.91
CA ILE A 124 8.34 0.03 11.46
C ILE A 124 7.19 0.77 10.78
N ALA A 125 6.41 0.09 9.95
CA ALA A 125 5.22 0.68 9.34
C ALA A 125 4.00 -0.23 9.46
N TRP A 126 2.86 0.34 9.84
CA TRP A 126 1.57 -0.33 9.76
C TRP A 126 0.95 -0.17 8.37
N SER A 127 0.39 -1.25 7.86
CA SER A 127 -0.49 -1.23 6.69
C SER A 127 -1.75 -2.07 6.94
N LYS A 128 -2.89 -1.58 6.46
CA LYS A 128 -4.17 -2.27 6.59
C LYS A 128 -4.24 -3.46 5.64
N GLY A 129 -4.71 -4.60 6.13
CA GLY A 129 -5.03 -5.76 5.32
C GLY A 129 -6.44 -5.67 4.75
N VAL A 130 -6.55 -5.70 3.42
CA VAL A 130 -7.86 -5.65 2.74
C VAL A 130 -8.38 -7.08 2.58
N ARG A 131 -9.61 -7.35 3.07
CA ARG A 131 -10.28 -8.64 2.84
C ARG A 131 -10.79 -8.71 1.40
N GLY A 132 -10.29 -9.68 0.63
CA GLY A 132 -10.78 -10.00 -0.71
C GLY A 132 -9.68 -10.04 -1.76
N ASP A 133 -10.03 -10.48 -2.98
CA ASP A 133 -9.18 -10.34 -4.16
C ASP A 133 -9.17 -8.85 -4.59
N ALA A 134 -8.60 -7.96 -3.78
CA ALA A 134 -8.38 -6.58 -4.21
C ALA A 134 -7.46 -6.62 -5.44
N GLU A 135 -7.97 -6.11 -6.57
CA GLU A 135 -7.17 -6.00 -7.77
C GLU A 135 -6.05 -4.98 -7.53
N LYS A 136 -4.83 -5.31 -7.97
CA LYS A 136 -3.65 -4.45 -7.83
C LYS A 136 -3.96 -3.05 -8.33
N PRO A 137 -3.64 -1.96 -7.60
CA PRO A 137 -3.81 -0.61 -8.12
C PRO A 137 -3.13 -0.43 -9.47
N VAL A 138 -3.61 0.51 -10.29
CA VAL A 138 -3.02 0.87 -11.58
C VAL A 138 -2.37 2.25 -11.44
N VAL A 139 -1.05 2.28 -11.51
CA VAL A 139 -0.26 3.50 -11.59
C VAL A 139 -0.14 3.89 -13.05
N ILE A 140 -0.66 5.06 -13.40
CA ILE A 140 -0.56 5.65 -14.74
C ILE A 140 0.34 6.88 -14.61
N SER A 141 1.46 6.86 -15.33
CA SER A 141 2.43 7.96 -15.35
C SER A 141 2.72 8.41 -16.78
N GLY A 142 3.39 9.55 -16.93
CA GLY A 142 3.66 10.16 -18.23
C GLY A 142 3.67 11.69 -18.17
N PRO A 143 4.19 12.37 -19.21
CA PRO A 143 4.35 13.80 -19.17
C PRO A 143 3.03 14.58 -19.12
N SER A 144 3.10 15.79 -18.59
CA SER A 144 1.97 16.72 -18.63
C SER A 144 1.55 16.98 -20.08
N GLY A 145 0.26 16.89 -20.38
CA GLY A 145 -0.27 17.08 -21.74
C GLY A 145 -0.32 15.82 -22.61
N VAL A 146 0.20 14.68 -22.14
CA VAL A 146 0.20 13.44 -22.93
C VAL A 146 -1.19 12.80 -23.10
N GLY A 147 -2.17 13.18 -22.27
CA GLY A 147 -3.56 12.68 -22.35
C GLY A 147 -3.97 11.65 -21.28
N LYS A 148 -3.19 11.51 -20.18
CA LYS A 148 -3.51 10.59 -19.06
C LYS A 148 -4.92 10.78 -18.53
N GLY A 149 -5.28 12.01 -18.15
CA GLY A 149 -6.61 12.32 -17.61
C GLY A 149 -7.74 11.93 -18.56
N THR A 150 -7.57 12.09 -19.87
CA THR A 150 -8.57 11.65 -20.86
C THR A 150 -8.73 10.13 -20.85
N LEU A 151 -7.62 9.37 -20.88
CA LEU A 151 -7.64 7.90 -20.84
C LEU A 151 -8.25 7.38 -19.53
N ILE A 152 -7.90 7.99 -18.41
CA ILE A 152 -8.46 7.66 -17.09
C ILE A 152 -9.96 7.92 -17.05
N ASN A 153 -10.40 9.08 -17.54
CA ASN A 153 -11.82 9.41 -17.60
C ASN A 153 -12.61 8.44 -18.49
N MET A 154 -12.05 8.01 -19.62
CA MET A 154 -12.65 6.97 -20.46
C MET A 154 -12.79 5.65 -19.69
N LEU A 155 -11.74 5.22 -19.00
CA LEU A 155 -11.73 3.99 -18.21
C LEU A 155 -12.76 4.02 -17.08
N MET A 156 -12.80 5.13 -16.32
CA MET A 156 -13.73 5.37 -15.23
C MET A 156 -15.19 5.44 -15.72
N LYS A 157 -15.42 5.94 -16.93
CA LYS A 157 -16.76 6.03 -17.53
C LYS A 157 -17.24 4.69 -18.07
N GLU A 158 -16.37 3.89 -18.69
CA GLU A 158 -16.72 2.56 -19.20
C GLU A 158 -16.93 1.54 -18.06
N PHE A 159 -16.13 1.65 -16.98
CA PHE A 159 -16.14 0.69 -15.87
C PHE A 159 -16.30 1.35 -14.48
N PRO A 160 -17.41 2.08 -14.23
CA PRO A 160 -17.59 2.90 -13.03
C PRO A 160 -17.70 2.10 -11.72
N THR A 161 -18.05 0.81 -11.81
CA THR A 161 -18.14 -0.11 -10.67
C THR A 161 -16.83 -0.86 -10.40
N MET A 162 -15.91 -0.90 -11.36
CA MET A 162 -14.65 -1.63 -11.21
C MET A 162 -13.49 -0.73 -10.78
N PHE A 163 -13.45 0.52 -11.25
CA PHE A 163 -12.33 1.42 -10.97
C PHE A 163 -12.76 2.61 -10.10
N GLY A 164 -11.85 3.02 -9.23
CA GLY A 164 -11.92 4.26 -8.47
C GLY A 164 -10.66 5.10 -8.70
N PHE A 165 -10.81 6.42 -8.73
CA PHE A 165 -9.69 7.33 -8.90
C PHE A 165 -9.23 7.83 -7.53
N SER A 166 -7.93 7.67 -7.23
CA SER A 166 -7.32 8.26 -6.04
C SER A 166 -7.03 9.73 -6.29
N VAL A 167 -7.78 10.61 -5.63
CA VAL A 167 -7.59 12.05 -5.72
C VAL A 167 -6.33 12.43 -4.92
N SER A 168 -5.27 12.87 -5.60
CA SER A 168 -4.03 13.30 -4.93
C SER A 168 -4.18 14.65 -4.23
N HIS A 169 -3.26 14.97 -3.33
CA HIS A 169 -3.12 16.26 -2.68
C HIS A 169 -2.16 17.16 -3.45
N THR A 170 -2.36 18.48 -3.37
CA THR A 170 -1.37 19.45 -3.86
C THR A 170 -1.37 20.76 -3.06
N THR A 171 -0.21 21.40 -2.98
CA THR A 171 -0.04 22.75 -2.42
C THR A 171 -0.20 23.86 -3.45
N ARG A 172 -0.41 23.50 -4.72
CA ARG A 172 -0.67 24.47 -5.79
C ARG A 172 -2.08 25.05 -5.61
N ALA A 173 -2.27 26.33 -5.92
CA ALA A 173 -3.61 26.89 -6.02
C ALA A 173 -4.46 26.19 -7.12
N PRO A 174 -5.78 25.99 -6.90
CA PRO A 174 -6.67 25.46 -7.92
C PRO A 174 -6.71 26.36 -9.16
N ARG A 175 -6.83 25.76 -10.35
CA ARG A 175 -7.16 26.48 -11.60
C ARG A 175 -8.66 26.78 -11.62
N SER A 176 -9.08 27.70 -12.49
CA SER A 176 -10.46 28.21 -12.59
C SER A 176 -11.56 27.14 -12.69
N ILE A 177 -11.28 25.97 -13.27
CA ILE A 177 -12.25 24.87 -13.41
C ILE A 177 -12.02 23.71 -12.43
N GLU A 178 -10.93 23.73 -11.66
CA GLU A 178 -10.59 22.67 -10.72
C GLU A 178 -11.41 22.80 -9.44
N LYS A 179 -11.96 21.67 -8.98
CA LYS A 179 -12.74 21.55 -7.74
C LYS A 179 -11.97 20.73 -6.71
N ASN A 180 -11.95 21.23 -5.47
CA ASN A 180 -11.37 20.53 -4.32
C ASN A 180 -12.07 19.20 -4.07
N GLY A 181 -11.31 18.14 -3.77
CA GLY A 181 -11.83 16.78 -3.55
C GLY A 181 -12.30 16.06 -4.81
N VAL A 182 -12.18 16.69 -5.98
CA VAL A 182 -12.50 16.08 -7.28
C VAL A 182 -11.26 15.96 -8.14
N HIS A 183 -10.52 17.06 -8.29
CA HIS A 183 -9.30 17.09 -9.11
C HIS A 183 -8.05 16.88 -8.25
N TYR A 184 -8.00 17.60 -7.13
CA TYR A 184 -7.01 17.45 -6.08
C TYR A 184 -7.64 17.79 -4.73
N HIS A 185 -7.04 17.29 -3.66
CA HIS A 185 -7.17 17.88 -2.33
C HIS A 185 -6.17 19.04 -2.23
N PHE A 186 -6.67 20.26 -2.41
CA PHE A 186 -5.87 21.48 -2.28
C PHE A 186 -5.63 21.77 -0.80
N THR A 187 -4.37 21.76 -0.38
CA THR A 187 -3.97 21.91 1.01
C THR A 187 -2.82 22.92 1.16
N GLU A 188 -2.59 23.39 2.37
CA GLU A 188 -1.44 24.24 2.66
C GLU A 188 -0.14 23.43 2.72
N ARG A 189 0.98 24.04 2.32
CA ARG A 189 2.29 23.39 2.35
C ARG A 189 2.67 22.89 3.75
N SER A 190 2.46 23.71 4.78
CA SER A 190 2.77 23.37 6.17
C SER A 190 2.03 22.13 6.66
N ILE A 191 0.74 22.00 6.29
CA ILE A 191 -0.10 20.85 6.64
C ILE A 191 0.42 19.60 5.92
N MET A 192 0.65 19.71 4.60
CA MET A 192 1.13 18.58 3.81
C MET A 192 2.51 18.08 4.25
N GLU A 193 3.44 18.99 4.57
CA GLU A 193 4.78 18.63 5.07
C GLU A 193 4.71 17.91 6.42
N LYS A 194 3.81 18.33 7.31
CA LYS A 194 3.56 17.62 8.56
C LYS A 194 3.02 16.21 8.30
N ASP A 195 1.99 16.08 7.47
CA ASP A 195 1.38 14.78 7.19
C ASP A 195 2.34 13.83 6.44
N ILE A 196 3.23 14.36 5.60
CA ILE A 196 4.34 13.60 5.01
C ILE A 196 5.28 13.07 6.09
N LYS A 197 5.66 13.92 7.05
CA LYS A 197 6.54 13.52 8.17
C LYS A 197 5.87 12.49 9.07
N ASP A 198 4.56 12.58 9.23
CA ASP A 198 3.73 11.63 9.99
C ASP A 198 3.45 10.33 9.21
N GLY A 199 4.04 10.15 8.01
CA GLY A 199 3.93 8.90 7.25
C GLY A 199 2.57 8.65 6.61
N LYS A 200 1.74 9.68 6.41
CA LYS A 200 0.37 9.55 5.86
C LYS A 200 0.31 9.51 4.33
N PHE A 201 1.45 9.72 3.66
CA PHE A 201 1.56 9.76 2.21
C PHE A 201 2.23 8.49 1.69
N LEU A 202 1.57 7.84 0.73
CA LEU A 202 2.13 6.72 -0.03
C LEU A 202 3.31 7.19 -0.89
N GLU A 203 3.14 8.34 -1.53
CA GLU A 203 4.18 9.01 -2.31
C GLU A 203 3.99 10.52 -2.25
N PHE A 204 5.09 11.24 -2.45
CA PHE A 204 5.07 12.67 -2.65
C PHE A 204 6.22 13.11 -3.56
N ALA A 205 6.01 14.21 -4.28
CA ALA A 205 6.99 14.81 -5.16
C ALA A 205 6.88 16.34 -5.14
N SER A 206 8.03 17.02 -5.27
CA SER A 206 8.07 18.47 -5.49
C SER A 206 8.13 18.75 -6.99
N VAL A 207 7.03 19.27 -7.53
CA VAL A 207 6.87 19.55 -8.96
C VAL A 207 6.66 21.05 -9.15
N HIS A 208 7.60 21.70 -9.81
CA HIS A 208 7.56 23.13 -10.09
C HIS A 208 7.40 24.02 -8.84
N GLY A 209 7.97 23.61 -7.71
CA GLY A 209 7.88 24.37 -6.46
C GLY A 209 6.54 24.23 -5.75
N ASN A 210 5.72 23.24 -6.11
CA ASN A 210 4.54 22.81 -5.34
C ASN A 210 4.73 21.35 -4.94
N LEU A 211 4.17 20.96 -3.79
CA LEU A 211 4.12 19.55 -3.41
C LEU A 211 2.88 18.90 -4.03
N TYR A 212 3.07 17.65 -4.43
CA TYR A 212 2.03 16.72 -4.86
C TYR A 212 2.24 15.42 -4.12
N GLY A 213 1.17 14.70 -3.82
CA GLY A 213 1.30 13.41 -3.17
C GLY A 213 -0.02 12.70 -3.03
N THR A 214 0.03 11.38 -2.91
CA THR A 214 -1.11 10.52 -2.76
C THR A 214 -1.16 10.01 -1.33
N SER A 215 -2.23 10.31 -0.59
CA SER A 215 -2.37 9.85 0.80
C SER A 215 -2.73 8.37 0.82
N ILE A 216 -2.29 7.67 1.87
CA ILE A 216 -2.67 6.27 2.11
C ILE A 216 -4.19 6.15 2.20
N GLU A 217 -4.82 7.08 2.93
CA GLU A 217 -6.28 7.17 3.08
C GLU A 217 -7.01 7.29 1.73
N ALA A 218 -6.49 8.06 0.76
CA ALA A 218 -7.13 8.20 -0.55
C ALA A 218 -7.13 6.87 -1.33
N VAL A 219 -6.08 6.06 -1.18
CA VAL A 219 -5.98 4.74 -1.80
C VAL A 219 -6.88 3.74 -1.08
N GLU A 220 -6.86 3.75 0.25
CA GLU A 220 -7.69 2.89 1.11
C GLU A 220 -9.18 3.15 0.88
N ALA A 221 -9.61 4.41 0.77
CA ALA A 221 -11.01 4.75 0.50
C ALA A 221 -11.53 4.15 -0.82
N VAL A 222 -10.68 4.08 -1.85
CA VAL A 222 -11.03 3.43 -3.11
C VAL A 222 -11.07 1.90 -2.94
N ALA A 223 -10.08 1.32 -2.28
CA ALA A 223 -10.01 -0.12 -2.03
C ALA A 223 -11.20 -0.62 -1.18
N ASP A 224 -11.54 0.09 -0.10
CA ASP A 224 -12.66 -0.20 0.81
C ASP A 224 -14.01 -0.07 0.08
N SER A 225 -14.09 0.70 -1.01
CA SER A 225 -15.28 0.73 -1.88
C SER A 225 -15.41 -0.49 -2.81
N GLY A 226 -14.50 -1.47 -2.71
CA GLY A 226 -14.46 -2.67 -3.55
C GLY A 226 -13.95 -2.42 -4.97
N LYS A 227 -13.31 -1.26 -5.21
CA LYS A 227 -12.86 -0.83 -6.54
C LYS A 227 -11.34 -0.92 -6.66
N ARG A 228 -10.88 -1.15 -7.89
CA ARG A 228 -9.47 -1.08 -8.24
C ARG A 228 -9.02 0.38 -8.31
N CYS A 229 -8.04 0.73 -7.50
CA CYS A 229 -7.53 2.09 -7.42
C CYS A 229 -6.68 2.47 -8.65
N ILE A 230 -6.92 3.66 -9.21
CA ILE A 230 -6.11 4.30 -10.25
C ILE A 230 -5.35 5.47 -9.62
N LEU A 231 -4.03 5.49 -9.81
CA LEU A 231 -3.14 6.55 -9.36
C LEU A 231 -2.58 7.29 -10.59
N ASP A 232 -2.83 8.59 -10.71
CA ASP A 232 -2.22 9.48 -11.72
C ASP A 232 -1.05 10.26 -11.09
N ILE A 233 0.16 9.71 -11.21
CA ILE A 233 1.37 10.24 -10.56
C ILE A 233 2.51 10.43 -11.55
N ASP A 234 3.46 11.32 -11.25
CA ASP A 234 4.62 11.55 -12.11
C ASP A 234 5.64 10.39 -12.01
N VAL A 235 6.74 10.49 -12.77
CA VAL A 235 7.76 9.42 -12.80
C VAL A 235 8.47 9.29 -11.44
N GLN A 236 8.59 10.37 -10.70
CA GLN A 236 9.18 10.37 -9.35
C GLN A 236 8.27 9.64 -8.36
N GLY A 237 6.98 9.99 -8.34
CA GLY A 237 5.97 9.29 -7.55
C GLY A 237 5.89 7.81 -7.91
N ALA A 238 5.87 7.47 -9.22
CA ALA A 238 5.87 6.08 -9.67
C ALA A 238 7.10 5.31 -9.16
N LYS A 239 8.28 5.92 -9.16
CA LYS A 239 9.49 5.31 -8.60
C LYS A 239 9.35 5.07 -7.09
N SER A 240 8.80 6.03 -6.35
CA SER A 240 8.55 5.90 -4.91
C SER A 240 7.55 4.77 -4.61
N VAL A 241 6.43 4.71 -5.34
CA VAL A 241 5.44 3.63 -5.18
C VAL A 241 6.04 2.28 -5.54
N ARG A 242 6.86 2.18 -6.61
CA ARG A 242 7.53 0.92 -7.00
C ARG A 242 8.53 0.42 -5.95
N ALA A 243 9.10 1.34 -5.15
CA ALA A 243 9.99 0.99 -4.03
C ALA A 243 9.23 0.65 -2.73
N SER A 244 7.92 0.95 -2.68
CA SER A 244 7.06 0.61 -1.55
C SER A 244 6.58 -0.86 -1.59
N SER A 245 5.88 -1.29 -0.54
CA SER A 245 5.24 -2.61 -0.48
C SER A 245 3.98 -2.73 -1.36
N LEU A 246 3.53 -1.64 -1.99
CA LEU A 246 2.32 -1.63 -2.81
C LEU A 246 2.53 -2.37 -4.13
N ASP A 247 1.90 -3.52 -4.25
CA ASP A 247 1.88 -4.31 -5.49
C ASP A 247 0.88 -3.72 -6.50
N ALA A 248 1.39 -2.93 -7.44
CA ALA A 248 0.61 -2.20 -8.45
C ALA A 248 1.06 -2.52 -9.89
N VAL A 249 0.19 -2.24 -10.85
CA VAL A 249 0.47 -2.28 -12.29
C VAL A 249 0.94 -0.92 -12.75
N PHE A 250 2.13 -0.83 -13.34
CA PHE A 250 2.75 0.44 -13.71
C PHE A 250 2.72 0.63 -15.22
N ILE A 251 2.04 1.68 -15.67
CA ILE A 251 1.84 1.99 -17.09
C ILE A 251 2.34 3.40 -17.37
N PHE A 252 3.29 3.53 -18.29
CA PHE A 252 3.78 4.82 -18.77
C PHE A 252 3.10 5.20 -20.08
N ILE A 253 2.51 6.39 -20.13
CA ILE A 253 1.93 6.97 -21.35
C ILE A 253 2.94 7.95 -21.94
N SER A 254 3.40 7.66 -23.15
CA SER A 254 4.36 8.46 -23.90
C SER A 254 3.68 9.20 -25.07
N PRO A 255 4.14 10.42 -25.41
CA PRO A 255 3.69 11.08 -26.63
C PRO A 255 4.35 10.46 -27.86
N PRO A 256 3.75 10.56 -29.07
CA PRO A 256 4.36 10.08 -30.31
C PRO A 256 5.62 10.87 -30.67
N SER A 257 5.64 12.17 -30.35
CA SER A 257 6.80 13.04 -30.50
C SER A 257 6.72 14.25 -29.56
N MET A 258 7.84 14.92 -29.33
CA MET A 258 7.87 16.17 -28.57
C MET A 258 7.05 17.27 -29.25
N ALA A 259 7.11 17.36 -30.59
CA ALA A 259 6.33 18.34 -31.35
C ALA A 259 4.81 18.14 -31.17
N LYS A 260 4.34 16.88 -31.13
CA LYS A 260 2.92 16.59 -30.86
C LYS A 260 2.51 16.91 -29.43
N LEU A 261 3.43 16.77 -28.47
CA LEU A 261 3.18 17.17 -27.10
C LEU A 261 3.06 18.70 -26.97
N GLU A 262 3.95 19.43 -27.64
CA GLU A 262 3.93 20.90 -27.72
C GLU A 262 2.63 21.41 -28.33
N GLU A 263 2.21 20.87 -29.48
CA GLU A 263 0.93 21.18 -30.12
C GLU A 263 -0.25 21.01 -29.14
N ARG A 264 -0.29 19.91 -28.37
CA ARG A 264 -1.33 19.66 -27.36
C ARG A 264 -1.30 20.66 -26.21
N LEU A 265 -0.12 21.10 -25.77
CA LEU A 265 0.01 22.10 -24.71
C LEU A 265 -0.48 23.47 -25.17
N HIS A 266 -0.14 23.90 -26.39
CA HIS A 266 -0.65 25.15 -26.95
C HIS A 266 -2.17 25.13 -27.15
N LEU A 267 -2.71 24.04 -27.71
CA LEU A 267 -4.16 23.90 -27.93
C LEU A 267 -4.99 23.98 -26.64
N ARG A 268 -4.39 23.64 -25.49
CA ARG A 268 -5.07 23.76 -24.19
C ARG A 268 -5.33 25.22 -23.80
N GLY A 269 -4.48 26.15 -24.22
CA GLY A 269 -4.67 27.59 -24.02
C GLY A 269 -4.69 28.05 -22.55
N THR A 270 -4.22 27.23 -21.60
CA THR A 270 -4.28 27.55 -20.16
C THR A 270 -2.94 28.03 -19.58
N GLU A 271 -1.90 28.12 -20.39
CA GLU A 271 -0.52 28.37 -19.97
C GLU A 271 0.13 29.46 -20.83
N THR A 272 1.07 30.22 -20.25
CA THR A 272 1.92 31.16 -21.00
C THR A 272 3.03 30.43 -21.75
N GLU A 273 3.66 31.08 -22.72
CA GLU A 273 4.77 30.50 -23.50
C GLU A 273 5.91 30.00 -22.58
N GLU A 274 6.29 30.79 -21.58
CA GLU A 274 7.34 30.42 -20.62
C GLU A 274 6.97 29.17 -19.82
N GLN A 275 5.69 29.03 -19.46
CA GLN A 275 5.17 27.86 -18.77
C GLN A 275 5.15 26.62 -19.68
N ILE A 276 4.82 26.78 -20.96
CA ILE A 276 4.85 25.70 -21.96
C ILE A 276 6.28 25.21 -22.15
N GLN A 277 7.24 26.11 -22.40
CA GLN A 277 8.65 25.76 -22.56
C GLN A 277 9.22 25.06 -21.31
N LYS A 278 8.83 25.49 -20.11
CA LYS A 278 9.19 24.81 -18.86
C LYS A 278 8.65 23.38 -18.81
N ARG A 279 7.41 23.15 -19.24
CA ARG A 279 6.81 21.80 -19.28
C ARG A 279 7.44 20.92 -20.33
N LEU A 280 7.79 21.44 -21.51
CA LEU A 280 8.47 20.67 -22.56
C LEU A 280 9.84 20.18 -22.11
N ARG A 281 10.62 21.03 -21.42
CA ARG A 281 11.91 20.62 -20.83
C ARG A 281 11.72 19.47 -19.83
N ASN A 282 10.74 19.58 -18.95
CA ASN A 282 10.45 18.54 -17.96
C ASN A 282 9.96 17.25 -18.62
N ALA A 283 9.07 17.35 -19.61
CA ALA A 283 8.54 16.22 -20.33
C ALA A 283 9.65 15.40 -21.01
N LYS A 284 10.69 16.06 -21.53
CA LYS A 284 11.85 15.37 -22.09
C LYS A 284 12.54 14.47 -21.06
N ALA A 285 12.78 15.00 -19.86
CA ALA A 285 13.38 14.24 -18.75
C ALA A 285 12.47 13.10 -18.28
N GLU A 286 11.16 13.34 -18.15
CA GLU A 286 10.18 12.32 -17.76
C GLU A 286 10.06 11.19 -18.79
N ILE A 287 10.13 11.49 -20.09
CA ILE A 287 10.12 10.48 -21.16
C ILE A 287 11.38 9.63 -21.12
N GLU A 288 12.54 10.25 -20.92
CA GLU A 288 13.83 9.54 -20.82
C GLU A 288 13.84 8.61 -19.61
N GLN A 289 13.45 9.12 -18.44
CA GLN A 289 13.33 8.33 -17.21
C GLN A 289 12.30 7.21 -17.37
N GLY A 290 11.12 7.52 -17.92
CA GLY A 290 10.05 6.54 -18.10
C GLY A 290 10.44 5.36 -18.99
N LYS A 291 11.30 5.58 -19.99
CA LYS A 291 11.78 4.54 -20.89
C LYS A 291 13.01 3.78 -20.39
N SER A 292 13.85 4.40 -19.55
CA SER A 292 15.15 3.83 -19.15
C SER A 292 15.15 3.16 -17.78
N LEU A 293 14.28 3.58 -16.86
CA LEU A 293 14.33 3.11 -15.47
C LEU A 293 13.84 1.67 -15.26
N GLY A 294 13.13 1.08 -16.23
CA GLY A 294 12.59 -0.29 -16.10
C GLY A 294 11.52 -0.46 -15.00
N ILE A 295 10.96 0.63 -14.47
CA ILE A 295 9.95 0.60 -13.40
C ILE A 295 8.52 0.38 -13.91
N PHE A 296 8.29 0.56 -15.21
CA PHE A 296 6.97 0.43 -15.83
C PHE A 296 6.82 -0.94 -16.49
N ASP A 297 5.71 -1.62 -16.19
CA ASP A 297 5.36 -2.91 -16.78
C ASP A 297 4.93 -2.76 -18.25
N HIS A 298 4.35 -1.60 -18.59
CA HIS A 298 3.92 -1.27 -19.95
C HIS A 298 4.25 0.17 -20.32
N ILE A 299 4.66 0.39 -21.57
CA ILE A 299 4.86 1.72 -22.16
C ILE A 299 3.92 1.84 -23.36
N LEU A 300 2.97 2.77 -23.29
CA LEU A 300 1.97 3.01 -24.33
C LEU A 300 2.23 4.33 -25.03
N CYS A 301 2.16 4.36 -26.36
CA CYS A 301 2.24 5.58 -27.14
C CYS A 301 0.84 6.15 -27.40
N ASN A 302 0.57 7.37 -26.95
CA ASN A 302 -0.71 8.05 -27.18
C ASN A 302 -0.67 8.89 -28.47
N ASP A 303 -0.57 8.20 -29.61
CA ASP A 303 -0.69 8.80 -30.94
C ASP A 303 -2.17 8.97 -31.34
N HIS A 304 -2.92 7.87 -31.30
CA HIS A 304 -4.37 7.82 -31.48
C HIS A 304 -5.05 7.44 -30.18
N LEU A 305 -5.98 8.29 -29.71
CA LEU A 305 -6.60 8.16 -28.39
C LEU A 305 -7.31 6.81 -28.19
N GLU A 306 -8.17 6.41 -29.13
CA GLU A 306 -8.95 5.16 -29.03
C GLU A 306 -8.06 3.92 -29.01
N LYS A 307 -7.07 3.86 -29.89
CA LYS A 307 -6.10 2.75 -29.93
C LYS A 307 -5.24 2.70 -28.66
N CYS A 308 -4.82 3.86 -28.15
CA CYS A 308 -4.08 3.93 -26.89
C CYS A 308 -4.93 3.44 -25.71
N TYR A 309 -6.23 3.77 -25.72
CA TYR A 309 -7.18 3.33 -24.72
C TYR A 309 -7.44 1.81 -24.77
N ASP A 310 -7.60 1.23 -25.96
CA ASP A 310 -7.72 -0.23 -26.09
C ASP A 310 -6.46 -0.97 -25.60
N ASN A 311 -5.28 -0.42 -25.91
CA ASN A 311 -4.02 -0.95 -25.38
C ASN A 311 -3.94 -0.82 -23.85
N LEU A 312 -4.41 0.30 -23.28
CA LEU A 312 -4.48 0.49 -21.83
C LEU A 312 -5.36 -0.57 -21.17
N LYS A 313 -6.56 -0.82 -21.72
CA LYS A 313 -7.44 -1.91 -21.26
C LYS A 313 -6.72 -3.25 -21.35
N GLY A 314 -6.12 -3.56 -22.50
CA GLY A 314 -5.36 -4.79 -22.72
C GLY A 314 -4.27 -5.01 -21.67
N SER A 315 -3.45 -4.00 -21.40
CA SER A 315 -2.39 -4.05 -20.37
C SER A 315 -2.95 -4.34 -18.97
N ILE A 316 -4.09 -3.74 -18.61
CA ILE A 316 -4.73 -3.97 -17.31
C ILE A 316 -5.31 -5.40 -17.22
N TYR A 317 -5.99 -5.88 -18.26
CA TYR A 317 -6.63 -7.21 -18.27
C TYR A 317 -5.66 -8.38 -18.41
N LEU A 318 -4.57 -8.23 -19.17
CA LEU A 318 -3.56 -9.29 -19.34
C LEU A 318 -2.91 -9.67 -18.00
N GLN A 319 -2.67 -8.70 -17.12
CA GLN A 319 -2.16 -8.96 -15.78
C GLN A 319 -3.18 -9.70 -14.90
N ASN A 320 -4.48 -9.41 -15.05
CA ASN A 320 -5.53 -10.13 -14.34
C ASN A 320 -5.57 -11.62 -14.73
N MET A 321 -5.32 -11.95 -16.01
CA MET A 321 -5.24 -13.34 -16.49
C MET A 321 -4.00 -14.08 -15.99
N GLN A 322 -2.83 -13.44 -15.98
CA GLN A 322 -1.60 -14.04 -15.44
C GLN A 322 -1.75 -14.36 -13.94
N ARG A 323 -2.40 -13.46 -13.18
CA ARG A 323 -2.75 -13.69 -11.76
C ARG A 323 -3.69 -14.88 -11.57
N ARG A 324 -4.81 -14.96 -12.30
CA ARG A 324 -5.76 -16.08 -12.18
C ARG A 324 -5.07 -17.43 -12.45
N ARG A 325 -4.17 -17.50 -13.43
CA ARG A 325 -3.37 -18.70 -13.70
C ARG A 325 -2.39 -19.04 -12.56
N SER A 326 -1.78 -18.03 -11.93
CA SER A 326 -0.90 -18.21 -10.77
C SER A 326 -1.66 -18.69 -9.53
N ILE A 327 -2.81 -18.08 -9.21
CA ILE A 327 -3.67 -18.45 -8.07
C ILE A 327 -4.23 -19.86 -8.24
N ILE A 328 -4.64 -20.26 -9.45
CA ILE A 328 -5.09 -21.64 -9.69
C ILE A 328 -3.95 -22.63 -9.41
N ARG A 329 -2.71 -22.32 -9.80
CA ARG A 329 -1.53 -23.15 -9.50
C ARG A 329 -1.21 -23.24 -8.00
N SER A 330 -1.28 -22.13 -7.26
CA SER A 330 -1.00 -22.11 -5.82
C SER A 330 -2.16 -22.66 -4.96
N SER A 331 -3.41 -22.48 -5.37
CA SER A 331 -4.58 -23.07 -4.69
C SER A 331 -4.64 -24.60 -4.80
N LEU A 332 -4.11 -25.20 -5.88
CA LEU A 332 -3.88 -26.65 -5.97
C LEU A 332 -2.84 -27.14 -4.93
N SER A 333 -1.85 -26.32 -4.58
CA SER A 333 -0.87 -26.59 -3.52
C SER A 333 -1.47 -26.40 -2.12
N LEU A 334 -2.29 -25.35 -1.92
CA LEU A 334 -2.99 -25.10 -0.67
C LEU A 334 -4.01 -26.18 -0.33
N ARG A 335 -4.70 -26.78 -1.32
CA ARG A 335 -5.58 -27.94 -1.08
C ARG A 335 -4.84 -29.19 -0.60
N LEU A 336 -3.56 -29.34 -0.96
CA LEU A 336 -2.70 -30.41 -0.44
C LEU A 336 -2.30 -30.11 1.01
N TRP A 337 -2.01 -28.85 1.32
CA TRP A 337 -1.74 -28.35 2.68
C TRP A 337 -2.95 -28.43 3.62
N ASP A 338 -4.15 -28.06 3.16
CA ASP A 338 -5.40 -28.16 3.93
C ASP A 338 -5.74 -29.62 4.28
N ARG A 339 -5.45 -30.57 3.37
CA ARG A 339 -5.57 -32.00 3.66
C ARG A 339 -4.59 -32.45 4.75
N GLU A 340 -3.40 -31.87 4.79
CA GLU A 340 -2.36 -32.18 5.77
C GLU A 340 -2.67 -31.56 7.15
N ILE A 341 -3.26 -30.37 7.18
CA ILE A 341 -3.78 -29.72 8.41
C ILE A 341 -5.03 -30.45 8.94
N HIS A 342 -5.97 -30.85 8.09
CA HIS A 342 -7.14 -31.64 8.51
C HIS A 342 -6.77 -33.02 9.07
N GLN A 343 -5.68 -33.63 8.61
CA GLN A 343 -5.16 -34.86 9.21
C GLN A 343 -4.53 -34.63 10.59
N ARG A 344 -3.97 -33.43 10.85
CA ARG A 344 -3.32 -33.08 12.13
C ARG A 344 -4.24 -32.46 13.18
N THR A 345 -5.45 -32.01 12.82
CA THR A 345 -6.38 -31.31 13.73
C THR A 345 -7.51 -32.18 14.30
N ARG A 346 -7.43 -33.50 14.20
CA ARG A 346 -8.43 -34.44 14.79
C ARG A 346 -8.45 -34.50 16.32
N SER A 347 -7.74 -33.62 17.02
CA SER A 347 -7.71 -33.58 18.49
C SER A 347 -7.76 -32.15 19.01
N PHE A 348 -8.84 -31.41 18.75
CA PHE A 348 -9.35 -30.33 19.61
C PHE A 348 -10.70 -29.86 19.02
N SER A 349 -11.81 -30.37 19.56
CA SER A 349 -13.14 -29.84 19.27
C SER A 349 -13.59 -28.96 20.43
N MET A 350 -13.91 -27.68 20.18
CA MET A 350 -15.10 -27.03 20.72
C MET A 350 -15.29 -25.59 20.20
N TYR A 351 -16.47 -25.36 19.60
CA TYR A 351 -17.16 -24.12 19.22
C TYR A 351 -16.87 -23.42 17.88
N PRO A 352 -17.90 -22.86 17.22
CA PRO A 352 -17.97 -22.73 15.77
C PRO A 352 -17.84 -21.27 15.31
N CYS A 353 -16.82 -20.96 14.52
CA CYS A 353 -16.77 -19.67 13.81
C CYS A 353 -16.36 -19.79 12.33
N LEU A 354 -16.24 -21.01 11.79
CA LEU A 354 -15.93 -21.23 10.38
C LEU A 354 -16.90 -22.25 9.79
N LYS A 355 -18.01 -21.75 9.23
CA LYS A 355 -18.66 -22.39 8.09
C LYS A 355 -18.55 -21.43 6.91
N VAL A 356 -17.56 -21.69 6.07
CA VAL A 356 -17.51 -21.13 4.71
C VAL A 356 -18.43 -22.01 3.88
N GLU A 357 -19.67 -21.58 3.67
CA GLU A 357 -20.53 -22.18 2.65
C GLU A 357 -20.12 -21.60 1.29
N LEU A 358 -19.50 -22.44 0.46
CA LEU A 358 -19.25 -22.13 -0.94
C LEU A 358 -20.56 -22.32 -1.73
N PRO A 359 -20.91 -21.40 -2.66
CA PRO A 359 -22.07 -21.58 -3.51
C PRO A 359 -21.83 -22.74 -4.48
N VAL A 360 -22.71 -23.73 -4.42
CA VAL A 360 -22.78 -24.84 -5.37
C VAL A 360 -23.30 -24.27 -6.70
N GLY A 361 -22.48 -24.28 -7.74
CA GLY A 361 -22.92 -23.95 -9.10
C GLY A 361 -23.92 -24.97 -9.62
N PRO A 362 -24.80 -24.61 -10.57
CA PRO A 362 -25.84 -25.53 -11.05
C PRO A 362 -25.20 -26.64 -11.89
N GLU A 363 -25.56 -27.88 -11.57
CA GLU A 363 -25.37 -29.04 -12.45
C GLU A 363 -26.34 -28.94 -13.63
N VAL A 364 -25.79 -28.88 -14.86
CA VAL A 364 -25.93 -29.82 -16.00
C VAL A 364 -25.40 -29.13 -17.25
#